data_AF-A0A7S0V6P9-F1
#
_entry.id   AF-A0A7S0V6P9-F1
#
_cell.length_a   1.000
_cell.length_b   1.000
_cell.length_c   1.000
_cell.angle_alpha   90.00
_cell.angle_beta   90.00
_cell.angle_gamma   90.00
#
_symmetry.space_group_name_H-M   'P 1'
#
loop_
_entity.id
_entity.type
_entity.pdbx_description
1 polymer ?
#
loop_
_entity_poly.entity_id
_entity_poly.type
_entity_poly.pdbx_seq_one_letter_code
_entity_poly.pdbx_strand_id
1 'polypeptide(L)'
;MVRQAAATATEMNAKFLATVDDVFNYGSRAEYEGGLNDWIGFPTDRDPVEEMYREHCVYEYARVQTLFTRNYGITTTPEGEFKGVAGQWTPKNRSWDSIPGYKLPGETVNCRPEHMRGFEGIPQLMKAPSAVRAGLTEPEVLAARLWSGPM
;
A
#
# COMPACT_ATOMS: atom_id res chain seq x y z
N MET A 1 1.19 -12.73 28.08
CA MET A 1 1.08 -11.74 26.98
C MET A 1 0.21 -10.60 27.47
N VAL A 2 0.79 -9.43 27.71
CA VAL A 2 0.02 -8.21 28.02
C VAL A 2 -0.44 -7.66 26.67
N ARG A 3 -1.75 -7.62 26.41
CA ARG A 3 -2.29 -6.93 25.24
C ARG A 3 -2.09 -5.43 25.47
N GLN A 4 -1.18 -4.82 24.72
CA GLN A 4 -1.05 -3.37 24.69
C GLN A 4 -2.31 -2.82 24.00
N ALA A 5 -3.05 -1.93 24.69
CA ALA A 5 -4.21 -1.29 24.09
C ALA A 5 -3.75 -0.48 22.86
N ALA A 6 -4.53 -0.54 21.77
CA ALA A 6 -4.26 0.26 20.59
C ALA A 6 -4.27 1.74 20.98
N ALA A 7 -3.26 2.49 20.54
CA ALA A 7 -3.22 3.93 20.72
C ALA A 7 -4.46 4.55 20.06
N THR A 8 -5.05 5.53 20.72
CA THR A 8 -6.16 6.30 20.17
C THR A 8 -5.67 7.16 19.01
N ALA A 9 -6.56 7.51 18.08
CA ALA A 9 -6.25 8.43 16.98
C ALA A 9 -5.62 9.74 17.48
N THR A 10 -6.06 10.21 18.66
CA THR A 10 -5.51 11.37 19.35
C THR A 10 -4.03 11.20 19.72
N GLU A 11 -3.65 10.05 20.26
CA GLU A 11 -2.26 9.75 20.65
C GLU A 11 -1.35 9.59 19.44
N MET A 12 -1.85 9.02 18.35
CA MET A 12 -1.10 8.87 17.10
C MET A 12 -0.80 10.22 16.42
N ASN A 13 -1.69 11.21 16.59
CA ASN A 13 -1.61 12.50 15.92
C ASN A 13 -0.89 13.58 16.73
N ALA A 14 -0.61 13.35 18.02
CA ALA A 14 0.01 14.33 18.91
C ALA A 14 1.36 14.89 18.40
N LYS A 15 2.12 14.09 17.63
CA LYS A 15 3.41 14.50 17.04
C LYS A 15 3.29 15.54 15.92
N PHE A 16 2.14 15.64 15.26
CA PHE A 16 1.89 16.62 14.20
C PHE A 16 1.39 17.96 14.73
N LEU A 17 0.93 17.99 15.99
CA LEU A 17 0.42 19.19 16.66
C LEU A 17 1.51 19.96 17.44
N ALA A 18 2.71 19.40 17.55
CA ALA A 18 3.80 19.97 18.36
C ALA A 18 4.60 21.08 17.65
N THR A 19 4.28 21.41 16.39
CA THR A 19 4.97 22.48 15.66
C THR A 19 4.24 23.80 15.86
N VAL A 20 4.76 24.58 16.80
CA VAL A 20 4.52 26.02 16.98
C VAL A 20 4.85 26.73 15.67
N ASP A 21 3.81 27.20 14.99
CA ASP A 21 3.76 28.35 14.07
C ASP A 21 2.66 28.24 13.00
N ASP A 22 1.59 27.45 13.19
CA ASP A 22 0.33 27.42 12.40
C ASP A 22 0.45 27.41 10.84
N VAL A 23 1.67 27.20 10.34
CA VAL A 23 2.07 27.21 8.94
C VAL A 23 2.95 25.99 8.76
N PHE A 24 2.35 24.93 8.24
CA PHE A 24 3.12 23.80 7.75
C PHE A 24 3.82 24.25 6.45
N ASN A 25 5.01 23.73 6.16
CA ASN A 25 5.71 23.97 4.88
C ASN A 25 4.92 23.56 3.62
N TYR A 26 3.72 22.98 3.79
CA TYR A 26 2.87 22.41 2.76
C TYR A 26 1.42 22.95 2.77
N GLY A 27 1.11 23.97 3.57
CA GLY A 27 -0.25 24.56 3.63
C GLY A 27 -0.59 25.18 4.98
N SER A 28 -1.73 25.88 5.02
CA SER A 28 -2.30 26.48 6.23
C SER A 28 -2.90 25.43 7.16
N ARG A 29 -2.96 25.72 8.46
CA ARG A 29 -3.65 24.88 9.45
C ARG A 29 -5.11 24.57 9.06
N ALA A 30 -5.82 25.49 8.41
CA ALA A 30 -7.17 25.27 7.92
C ALA A 30 -7.21 24.27 6.74
N GLU A 31 -6.20 24.25 5.86
CA GLU A 31 -6.07 23.23 4.81
C GLU A 31 -5.64 21.87 5.36
N TYR A 32 -4.99 21.84 6.53
CA TYR A 32 -4.66 20.61 7.25
C TYR A 32 -5.85 20.07 8.07
N GLU A 33 -6.59 20.95 8.75
CA GLU A 33 -7.73 20.62 9.62
C GLU A 33 -9.05 20.44 8.86
N GLY A 34 -9.30 21.22 7.81
CA GLY A 34 -10.26 20.88 6.75
C GLY A 34 -9.72 19.85 5.76
N GLY A 35 -8.55 19.28 6.07
CA GLY A 35 -7.68 18.54 5.17
C GLY A 35 -8.13 17.13 4.85
N LEU A 36 -7.18 16.32 4.34
CA LEU A 36 -7.25 14.94 3.82
C LEU A 36 -8.59 14.20 3.93
N ASN A 37 -9.29 14.23 5.05
CA ASN A 37 -10.67 13.76 5.18
C ASN A 37 -11.66 14.35 4.15
N ASP A 38 -11.59 15.63 3.79
CA ASP A 38 -12.50 16.20 2.78
C ASP A 38 -12.09 15.81 1.34
N TRP A 39 -10.80 15.48 1.13
CA TRP A 39 -10.25 15.14 -0.18
C TRP A 39 -10.18 13.63 -0.45
N ILE A 40 -10.00 12.83 0.59
CA ILE A 40 -9.73 11.38 0.57
C ILE A 40 -10.84 10.60 1.32
N GLY A 41 -11.64 11.31 2.14
CA GLY A 41 -12.70 10.73 2.97
C GLY A 41 -12.23 10.44 4.40
N PHE A 42 -13.17 10.35 5.34
CA PHE A 42 -12.89 9.78 6.66
C PHE A 42 -12.24 8.39 6.50
N PRO A 43 -11.34 7.97 7.41
CA PRO A 43 -11.11 6.55 7.64
C PRO A 43 -12.44 5.98 8.17
N THR A 44 -13.36 5.71 7.26
CA THR A 44 -14.53 4.89 7.54
C THR A 44 -14.02 3.56 8.10
N ASP A 45 -14.80 2.85 8.91
CA ASP A 45 -14.51 1.47 9.37
C ASP A 45 -14.36 0.45 8.22
N ARG A 46 -14.14 0.92 6.99
CA ARG A 46 -13.87 0.16 5.79
C ARG A 46 -12.48 -0.43 5.89
N ASP A 47 -12.44 -1.71 5.59
CA ASP A 47 -11.23 -2.49 5.49
C ASP A 47 -10.30 -1.85 4.44
N PRO A 48 -9.12 -1.32 4.82
CA PRO A 48 -8.25 -0.60 3.90
C PRO A 48 -7.77 -1.48 2.74
N VAL A 49 -7.68 -2.80 2.96
CA VAL A 49 -7.31 -3.75 1.91
C VAL A 49 -8.44 -3.93 0.90
N GLU A 50 -9.69 -3.86 1.35
CA GLU A 50 -10.84 -3.90 0.46
C GLU A 50 -10.92 -2.65 -0.43
N GLU A 51 -10.61 -1.47 0.10
CA GLU A 51 -10.55 -0.25 -0.71
C GLU A 51 -9.39 -0.29 -1.71
N MET A 52 -8.20 -0.73 -1.30
CA MET A 52 -7.09 -0.98 -2.23
C MET A 52 -7.48 -1.97 -3.34
N TYR A 53 -8.20 -3.04 -2.99
CA TYR A 53 -8.73 -3.99 -3.98
C TYR A 53 -9.76 -3.36 -4.91
N ARG A 54 -10.66 -2.51 -4.41
CA ARG A 54 -11.65 -1.81 -5.25
C ARG A 54 -10.96 -0.91 -6.27
N GLU A 55 -10.00 -0.12 -5.80
CA GLU A 55 -9.19 0.76 -6.64
C GLU A 55 -8.47 0.00 -7.75
N HIS A 56 -7.85 -1.13 -7.39
CA HIS A 56 -6.94 -1.83 -8.29
C HIS A 56 -7.60 -2.94 -9.10
N CYS A 57 -8.79 -3.45 -8.74
CA CYS A 57 -9.38 -4.62 -9.39
C CYS A 57 -10.82 -4.41 -9.88
N VAL A 58 -11.54 -3.41 -9.36
CA VAL A 58 -13.00 -3.27 -9.61
C VAL A 58 -13.33 -2.15 -10.60
N TYR A 59 -12.63 -1.01 -10.56
CA TYR A 59 -12.92 0.07 -11.50
C TYR A 59 -12.62 -0.34 -12.95
N GLU A 60 -13.36 0.27 -13.89
CA GLU A 60 -13.28 -0.08 -15.32
C GLU A 60 -11.86 0.06 -15.88
N TYR A 61 -11.09 1.05 -15.41
CA TYR A 61 -9.72 1.29 -15.83
C TYR A 61 -8.71 0.25 -15.32
N ALA A 62 -9.03 -0.49 -14.25
CA ALA A 62 -8.10 -1.40 -13.57
C ALA A 62 -7.51 -2.49 -14.47
N ARG A 63 -8.24 -2.85 -15.54
CA ARG A 63 -7.89 -3.94 -16.46
C ARG A 63 -7.37 -3.46 -17.81
N VAL A 64 -7.59 -2.19 -18.15
CA VAL A 64 -7.34 -1.65 -19.49
C VAL A 64 -6.29 -0.54 -19.49
N GLN A 65 -6.18 0.21 -18.39
CA GLN A 65 -5.20 1.27 -18.29
C GLN A 65 -3.84 0.65 -17.96
N THR A 66 -2.91 0.82 -18.89
CA THR A 66 -1.52 0.47 -18.68
C THR A 66 -0.81 1.60 -17.95
N LEU A 67 -0.08 1.25 -16.91
CA LEU A 67 0.80 2.11 -16.14
C LEU A 67 2.24 1.71 -16.45
N PHE A 68 3.09 2.71 -16.69
CA PHE A 68 4.52 2.50 -16.84
C PHE A 68 5.24 2.87 -15.54
N THR A 69 5.69 1.86 -14.79
CA THR A 69 6.44 2.05 -13.55
C THR A 69 7.92 2.24 -13.87
N ARG A 70 8.38 3.50 -13.91
CA ARG A 70 9.77 3.88 -14.25
C ARG A 70 10.83 3.17 -13.40
N ASN A 71 10.54 2.91 -12.13
CA ASN A 71 11.46 2.26 -11.18
C ASN A 71 11.91 0.88 -11.67
N TYR A 72 11.02 0.16 -12.35
CA TYR A 72 11.26 -1.22 -12.80
C TYR A 72 11.23 -1.37 -14.33
N GLY A 73 10.81 -0.31 -15.02
CA GLY A 73 10.63 -0.31 -16.46
C GLY A 73 9.55 -1.28 -16.92
N ILE A 74 8.56 -1.55 -16.06
CA ILE A 74 7.44 -2.45 -16.36
C ILE A 74 6.26 -1.65 -16.88
N THR A 75 5.57 -2.23 -17.87
CA THR A 75 4.19 -1.86 -18.18
C THR A 75 3.25 -2.91 -17.58
N THR A 76 2.34 -2.47 -16.74
CA THR A 76 1.36 -3.33 -16.05
C THR A 76 0.02 -2.61 -15.95
N THR A 77 -1.02 -3.28 -15.47
CA THR A 77 -2.29 -2.65 -15.10
C THR A 77 -2.40 -2.58 -13.58
N PRO A 78 -3.27 -1.70 -13.02
CA PRO A 78 -3.55 -1.71 -11.58
C PRO A 78 -3.90 -3.10 -11.05
N GLU A 79 -4.69 -3.88 -11.80
CA GLU A 79 -5.05 -5.25 -11.41
C GLU A 79 -3.83 -6.19 -11.44
N GLY A 80 -2.95 -6.00 -12.43
CA GLY A 80 -1.68 -6.72 -12.51
C GLY A 80 -0.80 -6.45 -11.30
N GLU A 81 -0.66 -5.19 -10.89
CA GLU A 81 0.12 -4.81 -9.70
C GLU A 81 -0.48 -5.42 -8.44
N PHE A 82 -1.80 -5.34 -8.27
CA PHE A 82 -2.45 -5.90 -7.08
C PHE A 82 -2.30 -7.42 -7.01
N LYS A 83 -2.56 -8.16 -8.10
CA LYS A 83 -2.37 -9.62 -8.14
C LYS A 83 -0.91 -10.00 -7.89
N GLY A 84 -0.02 -9.22 -8.47
CA GLY A 84 1.41 -9.34 -8.30
C GLY A 84 1.93 -8.77 -6.99
N VAL A 85 1.12 -8.42 -5.98
CA VAL A 85 1.56 -8.03 -4.62
C VAL A 85 0.72 -8.73 -3.55
N ALA A 86 -0.60 -8.68 -3.69
CA ALA A 86 -1.58 -9.24 -2.76
C ALA A 86 -1.93 -10.72 -3.06
N GLY A 87 -1.47 -11.28 -4.18
CA GLY A 87 -1.73 -12.68 -4.52
C GLY A 87 -3.22 -12.95 -4.74
N GLN A 88 -3.76 -13.98 -4.07
CA GLN A 88 -5.16 -14.41 -4.16
C GLN A 88 -6.13 -13.57 -3.31
N TRP A 89 -5.68 -12.44 -2.77
CA TRP A 89 -6.51 -11.65 -1.87
C TRP A 89 -7.73 -11.08 -2.59
N THR A 90 -8.90 -11.31 -2.00
CA THR A 90 -10.17 -10.66 -2.37
C THR A 90 -10.96 -10.41 -1.09
N PRO A 91 -11.98 -9.54 -1.09
CA PRO A 91 -12.80 -9.30 0.10
C PRO A 91 -13.46 -10.58 0.66
N LYS A 92 -13.67 -11.59 -0.20
CA LYS A 92 -14.23 -12.90 0.16
C LYS A 92 -13.19 -13.91 0.65
N ASN A 93 -12.02 -13.96 0.00
CA ASN A 93 -10.98 -14.96 0.27
C ASN A 93 -10.06 -14.54 1.43
N ARG A 94 -9.66 -13.26 1.45
CA ARG A 94 -8.71 -12.68 2.42
C ARG A 94 -7.42 -13.49 2.61
N SER A 95 -7.00 -14.28 1.62
CA SER A 95 -5.75 -15.03 1.61
C SER A 95 -4.65 -14.26 0.89
N TRP A 96 -3.46 -14.25 1.47
CA TRP A 96 -2.25 -13.68 0.88
C TRP A 96 -1.45 -14.70 0.04
N ASP A 97 -2.00 -15.88 -0.22
CA ASP A 97 -1.33 -16.90 -1.01
C ASP A 97 -1.03 -16.40 -2.42
N SER A 98 0.14 -16.76 -2.95
CA SER A 98 0.49 -16.44 -4.33
C SER A 98 -0.50 -17.06 -5.31
N ILE A 99 -0.74 -16.40 -6.45
CA ILE A 99 -1.53 -16.98 -7.53
C ILE A 99 -0.68 -18.03 -8.26
N PRO A 100 -1.09 -19.31 -8.32
CA PRO A 100 -0.31 -20.36 -8.96
C PRO A 100 -0.05 -20.05 -10.44
N GLY A 101 1.21 -20.11 -10.85
CA GLY A 101 1.59 -19.88 -12.24
C GLY A 101 1.48 -18.42 -12.71
N TYR A 102 1.16 -17.47 -11.81
CA TYR A 102 1.18 -16.06 -12.14
C TYR A 102 2.58 -15.62 -12.54
N LYS A 103 2.66 -14.94 -13.68
CA LYS A 103 3.89 -14.34 -14.19
C LYS A 103 3.66 -12.85 -14.29
N LEU A 104 4.58 -12.07 -13.71
CA LEU A 104 4.59 -10.64 -13.94
C LEU A 104 4.76 -10.35 -15.44
N PRO A 105 4.15 -9.28 -15.97
CA PRO A 105 4.35 -8.87 -17.36
C PRO A 105 5.86 -8.69 -17.63
N GLY A 106 6.32 -9.40 -18.67
CA GLY A 106 7.71 -9.86 -18.82
C GLY A 106 8.74 -8.84 -19.33
N GLU A 107 8.53 -7.54 -19.18
CA GLU A 107 9.50 -6.54 -19.63
C GLU A 107 9.93 -5.68 -18.44
N THR A 108 11.02 -6.07 -17.77
CA THR A 108 11.66 -5.24 -16.73
C THR A 108 12.96 -4.68 -17.28
N VAL A 109 12.93 -3.52 -17.94
CA VAL A 109 14.14 -2.97 -18.59
C VAL A 109 15.17 -2.43 -17.59
N ASN A 110 14.72 -2.08 -16.37
CA ASN A 110 15.55 -1.43 -15.34
C ASN A 110 15.91 -2.36 -14.15
N CYS A 111 15.39 -3.59 -14.13
CA CYS A 111 15.72 -4.56 -13.10
C CYS A 111 16.83 -5.48 -13.55
N ARG A 112 17.92 -5.50 -12.78
CA ARG A 112 18.96 -6.52 -12.95
C ARG A 112 18.41 -7.88 -12.51
N PRO A 113 18.88 -9.01 -13.04
CA PRO A 113 18.44 -10.34 -12.61
C PRO A 113 18.52 -10.58 -11.09
N GLU A 114 19.49 -9.97 -10.42
CA GLU A 114 19.65 -9.98 -8.96
C GLU A 114 18.68 -9.06 -8.20
N HIS A 115 18.01 -8.14 -8.90
CA HIS A 115 16.91 -7.29 -8.40
C HIS A 115 15.54 -7.87 -8.72
N MET A 116 15.46 -8.85 -9.62
CA MET A 116 14.30 -9.75 -9.74
C MET A 116 14.23 -10.72 -8.56
N ARG A 117 14.58 -10.26 -7.34
CA ARG A 117 14.45 -11.05 -6.11
C ARG A 117 13.01 -11.54 -6.08
N GLY A 118 12.86 -12.84 -5.85
CA GLY A 118 11.60 -13.55 -5.98
C GLY A 118 10.48 -12.75 -5.38
N PHE A 119 9.37 -12.67 -6.10
CA PHE A 119 8.18 -11.99 -5.66
C PHE A 119 7.79 -12.50 -4.25
N GLU A 120 8.10 -11.70 -3.23
CA GLU A 120 7.78 -12.03 -1.84
C GLU A 120 6.38 -11.49 -1.56
N GLY A 121 5.47 -12.40 -1.24
CA GLY A 121 4.13 -12.04 -0.79
C GLY A 121 4.17 -11.32 0.55
N ILE A 122 3.05 -10.71 0.92
CA ILE A 122 2.88 -10.02 2.21
C ILE A 122 3.40 -10.85 3.41
N PRO A 123 3.14 -12.17 3.53
CA PRO A 123 3.62 -12.96 4.67
C PRO A 123 5.15 -13.05 4.79
N GLN A 124 5.88 -12.98 3.67
CA GLN A 124 7.33 -12.94 3.64
C GLN A 124 7.84 -11.54 4.00
N LEU A 125 7.24 -10.50 3.42
CA LEU A 125 7.60 -9.11 3.68
C LEU A 125 7.36 -8.70 5.14
N MET A 126 6.33 -9.22 5.77
CA MET A 126 6.06 -9.02 7.20
C MET A 126 7.17 -9.55 8.11
N LYS A 127 8.01 -10.47 7.61
CA LYS A 127 9.17 -11.01 8.34
C LYS A 127 10.45 -10.19 8.09
N ALA A 128 10.42 -9.23 7.17
CA ALA A 128 11.58 -8.41 6.88
C ALA A 128 11.99 -7.59 8.13
N PRO A 129 13.29 -7.49 8.46
CA PRO A 129 13.74 -6.76 9.64
C PRO A 129 13.27 -5.31 9.69
N SER A 130 13.11 -4.65 8.54
CA SER A 130 12.56 -3.30 8.44
C SER A 130 11.08 -3.24 8.83
N ALA A 131 10.25 -4.15 8.31
CA ALA A 131 8.83 -4.21 8.63
C ALA A 131 8.61 -4.51 10.12
N VAL A 132 9.36 -5.47 10.67
CA VAL A 132 9.31 -5.83 12.10
C VAL A 132 9.74 -4.66 12.98
N ARG A 133 10.87 -4.01 12.68
CA ARG A 133 11.36 -2.87 13.49
C ARG A 133 10.41 -1.67 13.45
N ALA A 134 9.77 -1.43 12.31
CA ALA A 134 8.82 -0.33 12.15
C ALA A 134 7.42 -0.67 12.71
N GLY A 135 7.15 -1.93 13.05
CA GLY A 135 5.85 -2.36 13.56
C GLY A 135 4.73 -2.29 12.50
N LEU A 136 5.07 -2.49 11.23
CA LEU A 136 4.11 -2.39 10.13
C LEU A 136 3.07 -3.50 10.19
N THR A 137 1.85 -3.16 9.78
CA THR A 137 0.73 -4.07 9.57
C THR A 137 0.69 -4.57 8.11
N GLU A 138 -0.05 -5.66 7.86
CA GLU A 138 -0.22 -6.19 6.49
C GLU A 138 -0.78 -5.14 5.50
N PRO A 139 -1.79 -4.31 5.86
CA PRO A 139 -2.25 -3.24 4.99
C PRO A 139 -1.18 -2.18 4.71
N GLU A 140 -0.35 -1.82 5.69
CA GLU A 140 0.73 -0.84 5.50
C GLU A 140 1.84 -1.39 4.60
N VAL A 141 2.19 -2.67 4.75
CA VAL A 141 3.14 -3.32 3.85
C VAL A 141 2.58 -3.43 2.44
N LEU A 142 1.30 -3.77 2.29
CA LEU A 142 0.62 -3.78 1.00
C LEU A 142 0.63 -2.38 0.35
N ALA A 143 0.24 -1.35 1.08
CA ALA A 143 0.21 0.03 0.59
C ALA A 143 1.61 0.50 0.18
N ALA A 144 2.64 0.21 0.99
CA ALA A 144 4.02 0.54 0.67
C ALA A 144 4.51 -0.17 -0.61
N ARG A 145 4.10 -1.44 -0.80
CA ARG A 145 4.42 -2.20 -2.01
C ARG A 145 3.72 -1.64 -3.24
N LEU A 146 2.40 -1.45 -3.19
CA LEU A 146 1.63 -0.87 -4.30
C LEU A 146 2.16 0.52 -4.68
N TRP A 147 2.55 1.34 -3.70
CA TRP A 147 3.19 2.64 -3.95
C TRP A 147 4.55 2.52 -4.65
N SER A 148 5.39 1.57 -4.22
CA SER A 148 6.71 1.36 -4.81
C SER A 148 6.67 0.70 -6.19
N GLY A 149 5.54 0.06 -6.52
CA GLY A 149 5.34 -0.77 -7.72
C GLY A 149 5.39 -2.28 -7.41
N PRO A 150 5.12 -3.14 -8.40
CA PRO A 150 4.87 -4.57 -8.21
C PRO A 150 6.09 -5.40 -7.78
N MET A 151 7.28 -4.79 -7.68
CA MET A 151 8.56 -5.49 -7.47
C MET A 151 9.35 -4.96 -6.30
#